data_AF-A0A7X2CB53-F1
#
_entry.id   AF-A0A7X2CB53-F1
#
_cell.length_a   1.000
_cell.length_b   1.000
_cell.length_c   1.000
_cell.angle_alpha   90.00
_cell.angle_beta   90.00
_cell.angle_gamma   90.00
#
_symmetry.space_group_name_H-M   'P 1'
#
loop_
_entity.id
_entity.type
_entity.pdbx_description
1 polymer ?
#
loop_
_entity_poly.entity_id
_entity_poly.type
_entity_poly.pdbx_seq_one_letter_code
_entity_poly.pdbx_strand_id
1 'polypeptide(L)' 'MLLQRVFASALLIVCLCLAAMAWPYQASFSYEPVGPRAFPLLMLGLMSLGLIYMIFRPSPVVH' A
#
# COMPACT_ATOMS: atom_id res chain seq x y z
N MET A 1 16.65 -13.55 3.55
CA MET A 1 15.44 -13.44 2.69
C MET A 1 14.13 -13.67 3.44
N LEU A 2 14.01 -14.70 4.28
CA LEU A 2 12.73 -15.00 4.98
C LEU A 2 12.21 -13.79 5.78
N LEU A 3 13.06 -13.15 6.58
CA LEU A 3 12.67 -11.98 7.38
C LEU A 3 12.18 -10.82 6.51
N GLN A 4 12.82 -10.56 5.37
CA GLN A 4 12.42 -9.55 4.40
C GLN A 4 11.05 -9.85 3.78
N ARG A 5 10.76 -11.13 3.49
CA ARG A 5 9.43 -11.56 3.02
C ARG A 5 8.38 -11.38 4.10
N VAL A 6 8.66 -11.79 5.34
CA VAL A 6 7.73 -11.63 6.47
C VAL A 6 7.41 -10.15 6.70
N PHE A 7 8.43 -9.28 6.68
CA PHE A 7 8.25 -7.84 6.82
C PHE A 7 7.43 -7.26 5.66
N ALA A 8 7.76 -7.60 4.42
CA ALA A 8 7.01 -7.13 3.25
C ALA A 8 5.55 -7.60 3.26
N SER A 9 5.29 -8.85 3.67
CA SER A 9 3.93 -9.37 3.84
C SER A 9 3.16 -8.66 4.94
N ALA A 10 3.80 -8.35 6.08
CA ALA A 10 3.17 -7.59 7.15
C ALA A 10 2.79 -6.18 6.69
N LEU A 11 3.70 -5.49 5.98
CA LEU A 11 3.39 -4.18 5.39
C LEU A 11 2.29 -4.23 4.33
N LEU A 12 2.22 -5.31 3.55
CA LEU A 12 1.16 -5.50 2.56
C LEU A 12 -0.21 -5.59 3.25
N ILE A 13 -0.30 -6.35 4.34
CA ILE A 13 -1.53 -6.43 5.16
C ILE A 13 -1.91 -5.03 5.68
N VAL A 14 -0.95 -4.25 6.18
CA VAL A 14 -1.21 -2.87 6.63
C VAL A 14 -1.75 -2.00 5.49
N CYS A 15 -1.16 -2.10 4.28
CA CYS A 15 -1.64 -1.36 3.11
C CYS A 15 -3.09 -1.73 2.75
N LEU A 16 -3.43 -3.01 2.79
CA LEU A 16 -4.79 -3.50 2.51
C LEU A 16 -5.80 -3.03 3.58
N CYS A 17 -5.42 -3.05 4.86
CA CYS A 17 -6.25 -2.51 5.95
C CYS A 17 -6.50 -1.01 5.77
N LEU A 18 -5.46 -0.23 5.48
CA LEU A 18 -5.58 1.21 5.22
C LEU A 18 -6.44 1.49 3.98
N ALA A 19 -6.31 0.69 2.93
CA ALA A 19 -7.14 0.83 1.73
C ALA A 19 -8.62 0.54 2.03
N ALA A 20 -8.91 -0.47 2.86
CA ALA A 20 -10.26 -0.74 3.33
C ALA A 20 -10.84 0.43 4.16
N MET A 21 -10.03 1.04 5.03
CA MET A 21 -10.43 2.23 5.79
C MET A 21 -10.64 3.47 4.90
N ALA A 22 -9.83 3.62 3.85
CA ALA A 22 -9.94 4.71 2.89
C ALA A 22 -11.12 4.53 1.90
N TRP A 23 -11.66 3.32 1.75
CA TRP A 23 -12.73 3.04 0.80
C TRP A 23 -14.03 3.85 1.04
N PRO A 24 -14.56 3.92 2.27
CA PRO A 24 -15.72 4.76 2.60
C PRO A 24 -15.35 6.23 2.87
N TYR A 25 -14.09 6.63 2.70
CA TYR A 25 -13.66 7.99 3.03
C TYR A 25 -14.33 9.01 2.11
N GLN A 26 -14.98 9.98 2.74
CA GLN A 26 -15.63 11.12 2.10
C GLN A 26 -15.17 12.39 2.81
N ALA A 27 -14.77 13.39 2.05
CA ALA A 27 -14.47 14.72 2.56
C ALA A 27 -15.73 15.57 2.46
N SER A 28 -16.01 16.38 3.49
CA SER A 28 -17.16 17.28 3.50
C SER A 28 -17.11 18.33 2.37
N PHE A 29 -15.91 18.66 1.91
CA PHE A 29 -15.67 19.55 0.77
C PHE A 29 -14.50 18.99 -0.06
N SER A 30 -14.68 18.86 -1.37
CA SER A 30 -13.63 18.41 -2.30
C SER A 30 -13.36 19.52 -3.30
N TYR A 31 -12.14 20.05 -3.30
CA TYR A 31 -11.70 21.11 -4.22
C TYR A 31 -11.11 20.57 -5.52
N GLU A 32 -10.90 19.26 -5.59
CA GLU A 32 -10.30 18.56 -6.72
C GLU A 32 -11.33 17.59 -7.34
N PRO A 33 -11.33 17.43 -8.68
CA PRO A 33 -12.36 16.67 -9.40
C PRO A 33 -12.30 15.16 -9.19
N VAL A 34 -11.17 14.64 -8.70
CA VAL A 34 -10.92 13.20 -8.52
C VAL A 34 -11.50 12.64 -7.22
N GLY A 35 -11.92 13.52 -6.32
CA GLY A 35 -12.48 13.15 -5.02
C GLY A 35 -11.42 12.72 -4.00
N PRO A 36 -11.80 12.72 -2.72
CA PRO A 36 -10.88 12.69 -1.58
C PRO A 36 -10.16 11.35 -1.37
N ARG A 37 -10.67 10.28 -1.98
CA ARG A 37 -10.13 8.91 -1.85
C ARG A 37 -9.18 8.49 -2.98
N ALA A 38 -9.13 9.22 -4.09
CA ALA A 38 -8.39 8.78 -5.27
C ALA A 38 -6.89 8.69 -5.00
N PHE A 39 -6.30 9.76 -4.47
CA PHE A 39 -4.89 9.81 -4.13
C PHE A 39 -4.45 8.73 -3.11
N PRO A 40 -5.09 8.57 -1.94
CA PRO A 40 -4.67 7.57 -0.96
C PRO A 40 -4.81 6.13 -1.50
N LEU A 41 -5.90 5.81 -2.21
CA LEU A 41 -6.08 4.47 -2.77
C LEU A 41 -5.05 4.16 -3.88
N LEU A 42 -4.72 5.14 -4.73
CA LEU A 42 -3.69 4.99 -5.75
C LEU A 42 -2.31 4.74 -5.13
N MET A 43 -1.93 5.53 -4.12
CA MET A 43 -0.67 5.33 -3.40
C MET A 43 -0.59 3.96 -2.74
N LEU A 44 -1.63 3.56 -1.99
CA LEU A 44 -1.69 2.26 -1.34
C LEU A 44 -1.67 1.10 -2.35
N GLY A 45 -2.30 1.27 -3.51
CA GLY A 45 -2.25 0.31 -4.61
C GLY A 45 -0.84 0.13 -5.16
N LEU A 46 -0.15 1.23 -5.48
CA LEU A 46 1.23 1.19 -5.98
C LEU A 46 2.21 0.60 -4.96
N MET A 47 2.06 0.97 -3.67
CA MET A 47 2.85 0.39 -2.58
C MET A 47 2.61 -1.12 -2.45
N SER A 48 1.34 -1.55 -2.51
CA SER A 48 0.99 -2.97 -2.44
C SER A 48 1.61 -3.76 -3.59
N LEU A 49 1.60 -3.22 -4.81
CA LEU A 49 2.27 -3.83 -5.97
C LEU A 49 3.78 -3.97 -5.76
N GLY A 50 4.44 -2.92 -5.24
CA GLY A 50 5.86 -2.97 -4.91
C GLY A 50 6.20 -4.02 -3.83
N LEU A 51 5.36 -4.13 -2.81
CA LEU A 51 5.53 -5.13 -1.74
C LEU A 51 5.32 -6.55 -2.26
N ILE A 52 4.30 -6.77 -3.09
CA ILE A 52 4.08 -8.06 -3.79
C ILE A 52 5.33 -8.43 -4.60
N TYR A 53 5.87 -7.49 -5.37
CA TYR A 53 7.11 -7.71 -6.12
C TYR A 53 8.27 -8.10 -5.21
N MET A 54 8.50 -7.39 -4.10
CA MET A 54 9.57 -7.70 -3.15
C MET A 54 9.39 -9.05 -2.45
N ILE A 55 8.16 -9.48 -2.19
CA ILE A 55 7.87 -10.80 -1.62
C ILE A 55 8.33 -11.90 -2.58
N PHE A 56 8.06 -11.76 -3.88
CA PHE A 56 8.45 -12.76 -4.88
C PHE A 56 9.94 -12.66 -5.25
N ARG A 57 10.49 -11.44 -5.33
CA ARG A 57 11.89 -11.18 -5.71
C ARG A 57 12.63 -10.39 -4.63
N PRO A 58 12.94 -11.00 -3.46
CA PRO A 58 13.69 -10.33 -2.41
C PRO A 58 15.14 -10.08 -2.85
N SER A 59 15.62 -8.85 -2.71
CA SER A 59 17.03 -8.50 -2.97
C SER A 59 17.94 -9.00 -1.84
N PRO A 60 19.15 -9.52 -2.14
CA PRO A 60 20.12 -9.86 -1.13
C PRO A 60 20.54 -8.64 -0.34
N VAL A 61 20.53 -8.76 0.99
CA VAL A 61 21.13 -7.77 1.87
C VAL A 61 22.62 -8.09 1.90
N VAL A 62 23.43 -7.27 1.24
CA VAL A 62 24.88 -7.35 1.27
C VAL A 62 25.35 -6.39 2.37
N HIS A 63 26.06 -6.92 3.35
CA HIS A 63 26.65 -6.16 4.46
C HIS A 63 28.17 -6.11 4.27
#